data_AF-A0A2H0Y526-F1
#
_entry.id   AF-A0A2H0Y526-F1
#
_cell.length_a   1.000
_cell.length_b   1.000
_cell.length_c   1.000
_cell.angle_alpha   90.00
_cell.angle_beta   90.00
_cell.angle_gamma   90.00
#
_symmetry.space_group_name_H-M   'P 1'
#
loop_
_entity.id
_entity.type
_entity.pdbx_description
1 polymer ?
#
loop_
_entity_poly.entity_id
_entity_poly.type
_entity_poly.pdbx_seq_one_letter_code
_entity_poly.pdbx_strand_id
1 'polypeptide(L)'
;MRNKLQIRGRIPKPTAESEHRLHPQDHFMERFVLWMIPPRVTPNHITLIRFVSVPFVAWLLWVENYLWGFPLFVLSAFTDAIDGSLARTRKQITDWGKLYDPLADKLLVGTVAYILVAKYLYAGIVFAIIFLEFIAILTGWYRKARGIIVQANIWGKIKLNLQVTGICVVLLGVWGGGAIFFTVAWWLLIASLLFSVISLVTYGI
;
A
#
# COMPACT_ATOMS: atom_id res chain seq x y z
N MET A 1 0.55 50.30 8.31
CA MET A 1 0.48 49.01 9.01
C MET A 1 -0.99 48.65 9.13
N ARG A 2 -1.61 47.56 8.67
CA ARG A 2 -1.24 46.19 8.28
C ARG A 2 -2.37 45.72 7.35
N ASN A 3 -2.08 45.26 6.14
CA ASN A 3 -3.02 44.38 5.42
C ASN A 3 -2.34 43.57 4.29
N LYS A 4 -1.24 42.89 4.62
CA LYS A 4 -0.56 41.92 3.74
C LYS A 4 -0.54 40.52 4.37
N LEU A 5 -1.71 39.94 4.65
CA LEU A 5 -1.84 38.56 5.15
C LEU A 5 -2.90 37.73 4.41
N GLN A 6 -3.14 38.03 3.13
CA GLN A 6 -4.04 37.22 2.27
C GLN A 6 -3.32 36.26 1.31
N ILE A 7 -2.01 36.04 1.48
CA ILE A 7 -1.29 35.00 0.72
C ILE A 7 -1.24 33.72 1.57
N ARG A 8 -2.40 33.13 1.83
CA ARG A 8 -2.44 31.71 2.22
C ARG A 8 -2.53 30.94 0.91
N GLY A 9 -1.36 30.49 0.43
CA GLY A 9 -1.23 29.79 -0.84
C GLY A 9 -2.28 28.69 -0.95
N ARG A 10 -3.29 28.92 -1.79
CA ARG A 10 -4.07 27.82 -2.38
C ARG A 10 -3.06 27.04 -3.18
N ILE A 11 -2.60 25.92 -2.63
CA ILE A 11 -1.89 24.93 -3.42
C ILE A 11 -2.85 24.59 -4.57
N PRO A 12 -2.44 24.80 -5.84
CA PRO A 12 -3.33 24.57 -6.97
C PRO A 12 -3.80 23.11 -6.93
N LYS A 13 -5.08 22.89 -7.24
CA LYS A 13 -5.58 21.53 -7.46
C LYS A 13 -4.64 20.86 -8.49
N PRO A 14 -4.22 19.59 -8.28
CA PRO A 14 -3.51 18.85 -9.30
C PRO A 14 -4.31 18.98 -10.59
N THR A 15 -3.65 19.48 -11.63
CA THR A 15 -4.24 19.52 -12.97
C THR A 15 -4.52 18.08 -13.40
N ALA A 16 -5.53 17.85 -14.23
CA ALA A 16 -5.83 16.52 -14.78
C ALA A 16 -4.57 15.86 -15.40
N GLU A 17 -3.64 16.66 -15.92
CA GLU A 17 -2.33 16.21 -16.41
C GLU A 17 -1.43 15.57 -15.34
N SER A 18 -1.48 16.03 -14.09
CA SER A 18 -0.64 15.48 -13.01
C SER A 18 -1.15 14.11 -12.51
N GLU A 19 -2.45 13.86 -12.56
CA GLU A 19 -3.04 12.57 -12.16
C GLU A 19 -2.74 11.47 -13.18
N HIS A 20 -2.62 11.83 -14.46
CA HIS A 20 -2.29 10.92 -15.56
C HIS A 20 -0.80 10.80 -15.87
N ARG A 21 0.10 11.34 -15.03
CA ARG A 21 1.54 11.16 -15.24
C ARG A 21 1.92 9.69 -15.07
N LEU A 22 2.44 9.11 -16.15
CA LEU A 22 3.03 7.77 -16.14
C LEU A 22 4.34 7.79 -15.35
N HIS A 23 4.48 6.86 -14.42
CA HIS A 23 5.74 6.56 -13.75
C HIS A 23 6.59 5.59 -14.58
N PRO A 24 7.91 5.49 -14.34
CA PRO A 24 8.77 4.53 -15.04
C PRO A 24 8.26 3.07 -14.96
N GLN A 25 7.73 2.69 -13.80
CA GLN A 25 7.12 1.38 -13.58
C GLN A 25 5.86 1.13 -14.43
N ASP A 26 5.14 2.18 -14.84
CA ASP A 26 3.94 2.05 -15.66
C ASP A 26 4.29 1.64 -17.09
N HIS A 27 5.40 2.17 -17.61
CA HIS A 27 5.88 1.78 -18.94
C HIS A 27 6.37 0.33 -18.96
N PHE A 28 7.01 -0.11 -17.87
CA PHE A 28 7.35 -1.51 -17.69
C PHE A 28 6.09 -2.39 -17.62
N MET A 29 5.12 -2.01 -16.78
CA MET A 29 3.86 -2.73 -16.64
C MET A 29 3.10 -2.81 -17.97
N GLU A 30 3.01 -1.72 -18.72
CA GLU A 30 2.36 -1.65 -20.02
C GLU A 30 2.95 -2.67 -21.00
N ARG A 31 4.28 -2.74 -21.05
CA ARG A 31 5.01 -3.57 -22.00
C ARG A 31 4.98 -5.06 -21.65
N PHE A 32 4.95 -5.41 -20.37
CA PHE A 32 5.08 -6.81 -19.94
C PHE A 32 3.77 -7.44 -19.43
N VAL A 33 2.89 -6.66 -18.81
CA VAL A 33 1.71 -7.18 -18.08
C VAL A 33 0.40 -6.66 -18.63
N LEU A 34 0.26 -5.33 -18.83
CA LEU A 34 -1.05 -4.76 -19.20
C LEU A 34 -1.52 -5.20 -20.59
N TRP A 35 -0.59 -5.57 -21.48
CA TRP A 35 -0.92 -6.12 -22.81
C TRP A 35 -1.71 -7.44 -22.73
N MET A 36 -1.60 -8.18 -21.63
CA MET A 36 -2.30 -9.44 -21.39
C MET A 36 -3.73 -9.21 -20.87
N ILE A 37 -4.00 -8.02 -20.31
CA ILE A 37 -5.28 -7.71 -19.66
C ILE A 37 -6.28 -7.22 -20.72
N PRO A 38 -7.45 -7.86 -20.88
CA PRO A 38 -8.45 -7.43 -21.84
C PRO A 38 -8.90 -5.97 -21.62
N PRO A 39 -9.26 -5.23 -22.67
CA PRO A 39 -9.79 -3.86 -22.56
C PRO A 39 -11.05 -3.73 -21.68
N ARG A 40 -11.80 -4.83 -21.52
CA ARG A 40 -13.03 -4.90 -20.72
C ARG A 40 -12.78 -4.88 -19.21
N VAL A 41 -11.57 -5.26 -18.77
CA VAL A 41 -11.21 -5.26 -17.35
C VAL A 41 -10.82 -3.84 -16.94
N THR A 42 -11.51 -3.32 -15.93
CA THR A 42 -11.27 -1.99 -15.37
C THR A 42 -10.42 -2.12 -14.10
N PRO A 43 -9.70 -1.06 -13.70
CA PRO A 43 -8.97 -1.02 -12.42
C PRO A 43 -9.86 -1.41 -11.24
N ASN A 44 -11.11 -0.92 -11.20
CA ASN A 44 -12.06 -1.20 -10.13
C ASN A 44 -12.39 -2.70 -9.98
N HIS A 45 -12.42 -3.46 -11.07
CA HIS A 45 -12.61 -4.92 -11.00
C HIS A 45 -11.43 -5.59 -10.30
N ILE A 46 -10.20 -5.12 -10.54
CA ILE A 46 -8.99 -5.64 -9.91
C ILE A 46 -9.01 -5.32 -8.41
N THR A 47 -9.36 -4.09 -8.03
CA THR A 47 -9.56 -3.69 -6.63
C THR A 47 -10.59 -4.57 -5.93
N LEU A 48 -11.72 -4.86 -6.58
CA LEU A 48 -12.78 -5.71 -6.02
C LEU A 48 -12.29 -7.14 -5.81
N ILE A 49 -11.56 -7.70 -6.78
CA ILE A 49 -10.94 -9.03 -6.65
C ILE A 49 -9.98 -9.04 -5.46
N ARG A 50 -9.18 -7.98 -5.25
CA ARG A 50 -8.30 -7.85 -4.07
C ARG A 50 -9.11 -7.85 -2.78
N PHE A 51 -10.17 -7.05 -2.69
CA PHE A 51 -11.05 -7.02 -1.50
C PHE A 51 -11.60 -8.40 -1.16
N VAL A 52 -12.02 -9.14 -2.18
CA VAL A 52 -12.52 -10.50 -2.00
C VAL A 52 -11.39 -11.45 -1.62
N SER A 53 -10.16 -11.28 -2.15
CA SER A 53 -9.03 -12.16 -1.84
C SER A 53 -8.47 -11.99 -0.43
N VAL A 54 -8.54 -10.79 0.17
CA VAL A 54 -8.04 -10.52 1.54
C VAL A 54 -8.54 -11.53 2.58
N PRO A 55 -9.86 -11.80 2.74
CA PRO A 55 -10.33 -12.78 3.73
C PRO A 55 -9.84 -14.20 3.44
N PHE A 56 -9.67 -14.60 2.17
CA PHE A 56 -9.11 -15.91 1.85
C PHE A 56 -7.63 -16.00 2.21
N VAL A 57 -6.84 -14.96 1.92
CA VAL A 57 -5.44 -14.88 2.35
C VAL A 57 -5.36 -14.97 3.88
N ALA A 58 -6.14 -14.14 4.57
CA ALA A 58 -6.18 -14.13 6.03
C ALA A 58 -6.55 -15.50 6.61
N TRP A 59 -7.59 -16.13 6.07
CA TRP A 59 -8.04 -17.45 6.51
C TRP A 59 -6.98 -18.53 6.28
N LEU A 60 -6.38 -18.59 5.09
CA LEU A 60 -5.32 -19.56 4.77
C LEU A 60 -4.10 -19.42 5.70
N LEU A 61 -3.69 -18.18 5.98
CA LEU A 61 -2.57 -17.91 6.88
C LEU A 61 -2.91 -18.19 8.35
N TRP A 62 -4.16 -17.96 8.74
CA TRP A 62 -4.67 -18.27 10.08
C TRP A 62 -4.66 -19.76 10.37
N VAL A 63 -5.11 -20.58 9.41
CA VAL A 63 -5.06 -22.06 9.51
C VAL A 63 -3.68 -22.64 9.18
N GLU A 64 -2.65 -21.78 9.11
CA GLU A 64 -1.25 -22.16 8.88
C GLU A 64 -0.98 -22.85 7.53
N ASN A 65 -1.88 -22.67 6.56
CA ASN A 65 -1.69 -23.18 5.20
C ASN A 65 -0.84 -22.20 4.38
N TYR A 66 0.44 -22.12 4.71
CA TYR A 66 1.39 -21.21 4.07
C TYR A 66 1.65 -21.56 2.60
N LEU A 67 1.50 -22.83 2.22
CA LEU A 67 1.70 -23.30 0.85
C LEU A 67 0.78 -22.58 -0.15
N TRP A 68 -0.49 -22.36 0.21
CA TRP A 68 -1.44 -21.63 -0.62
C TRP A 68 -1.58 -20.16 -0.21
N GLY A 69 -1.43 -19.85 1.08
CA GLY A 69 -1.54 -18.49 1.59
C GLY A 69 -0.44 -17.56 1.07
N PHE A 70 0.80 -18.03 0.95
CA PHE A 70 1.91 -17.20 0.48
C PHE A 70 1.78 -16.79 -1.00
N PRO A 71 1.56 -17.72 -1.96
CA PRO A 71 1.31 -17.33 -3.35
C PRO A 71 0.10 -16.41 -3.50
N LEU A 72 -0.99 -16.68 -2.78
CA LEU A 72 -2.19 -15.84 -2.86
C LEU A 72 -1.96 -14.42 -2.30
N PHE A 73 -1.19 -14.29 -1.22
CA PHE A 73 -0.76 -12.99 -0.69
C PHE A 73 0.07 -12.23 -1.71
N VAL A 74 1.10 -12.86 -2.29
CA VAL A 74 1.98 -12.24 -3.30
C VAL A 74 1.18 -11.79 -4.51
N LEU A 75 0.29 -12.65 -5.03
CA LEU A 75 -0.59 -12.29 -6.15
C LEU A 75 -1.50 -11.12 -5.79
N SER A 76 -2.12 -11.14 -4.61
CA SER A 76 -3.02 -10.07 -4.15
C SER A 76 -2.29 -8.74 -3.98
N ALA A 77 -1.08 -8.75 -3.40
CA ALA A 77 -0.25 -7.55 -3.26
C ALA A 77 0.22 -7.04 -4.62
N PHE A 78 0.58 -7.94 -5.53
CA PHE A 78 0.99 -7.56 -6.88
C PHE A 78 -0.14 -6.91 -7.69
N THR A 79 -1.39 -7.31 -7.45
CA THR A 79 -2.53 -6.67 -8.14
C THR A 79 -2.65 -5.16 -7.87
N ASP A 80 -2.09 -4.64 -6.76
CA ASP A 80 -2.08 -3.20 -6.41
C ASP A 80 -1.14 -2.38 -7.30
N ALA A 81 -0.04 -2.99 -7.72
CA ALA A 81 0.81 -2.36 -8.72
C ALA A 81 0.08 -2.32 -10.08
N ILE A 82 -0.68 -3.38 -10.40
CA ILE A 82 -1.37 -3.53 -11.67
C ILE A 82 -2.55 -2.56 -11.79
N ASP A 83 -3.46 -2.48 -10.81
CA ASP A 83 -4.66 -1.63 -10.91
C ASP A 83 -4.30 -0.14 -11.00
N GLY A 84 -3.33 0.32 -10.21
CA GLY A 84 -2.84 1.68 -10.24
C GLY A 84 -2.16 2.01 -11.57
N SER A 85 -1.37 1.08 -12.12
CA SER A 85 -0.74 1.26 -13.42
C SER A 85 -1.78 1.27 -14.56
N LEU A 86 -2.72 0.33 -14.52
CA LEU A 86 -3.81 0.22 -15.48
C LEU A 86 -4.67 1.49 -15.50
N ALA A 87 -4.99 2.06 -14.34
CA ALA A 87 -5.76 3.29 -14.22
C ALA A 87 -5.06 4.48 -14.88
N ARG A 88 -3.73 4.60 -14.69
CA ARG A 88 -2.93 5.68 -15.29
C ARG A 88 -2.77 5.49 -16.81
N THR A 89 -2.39 4.30 -17.26
CA THR A 89 -2.16 3.98 -18.68
C THR A 89 -3.44 4.06 -19.51
N ARG A 90 -4.57 3.56 -18.99
CA ARG A 90 -5.87 3.62 -19.70
C ARG A 90 -6.62 4.94 -19.47
N LYS A 91 -6.07 5.88 -18.70
CA LYS A 91 -6.74 7.12 -18.27
C LYS A 91 -8.10 6.86 -17.59
N GLN A 92 -8.22 5.75 -16.85
CA GLN A 92 -9.42 5.30 -16.14
C GLN A 92 -9.30 5.53 -14.63
N ILE A 93 -8.87 6.72 -14.24
CA ILE A 93 -8.75 7.08 -12.83
C ILE A 93 -10.16 7.44 -12.31
N THR A 94 -10.64 6.74 -11.28
CA THR A 94 -11.98 6.97 -10.70
C THR A 94 -11.87 7.38 -9.24
N ASP A 95 -12.82 8.19 -8.75
CA ASP A 95 -12.88 8.56 -7.32
C ASP A 95 -13.12 7.35 -6.41
N TRP A 96 -13.76 6.31 -6.97
CA TRP A 96 -13.95 5.03 -6.30
C TRP A 96 -12.60 4.34 -6.10
N GLY A 97 -11.83 4.09 -7.15
CA GLY A 97 -10.47 3.50 -7.03
C GLY A 97 -9.57 4.30 -6.07
N LYS A 98 -9.55 5.63 -6.19
CA LYS A 98 -8.78 6.52 -5.28
C LYS A 98 -9.09 6.31 -3.80
N LEU A 99 -10.31 5.88 -3.45
CA LEU A 99 -10.72 5.62 -2.07
C LEU A 99 -10.50 4.16 -1.67
N TYR A 100 -10.83 3.22 -2.55
CA TYR A 100 -10.88 1.79 -2.25
C TYR A 100 -9.53 1.10 -2.42
N ASP A 101 -8.66 1.53 -3.34
CA ASP A 101 -7.33 0.91 -3.52
C ASP A 101 -6.49 1.06 -2.24
N PRO A 102 -6.33 2.26 -1.63
CA PRO A 102 -5.55 2.41 -0.40
C PRO A 102 -6.20 1.75 0.82
N LEU A 103 -7.50 1.45 0.75
CA LEU A 103 -8.22 0.72 1.80
C LEU A 103 -7.96 -0.78 1.68
N ALA A 104 -8.07 -1.33 0.47
CA ALA A 104 -7.79 -2.75 0.20
C ALA A 104 -6.34 -3.11 0.54
N ASP A 105 -5.39 -2.25 0.15
CA ASP A 105 -3.97 -2.42 0.43
C ASP A 105 -3.70 -2.53 1.95
N LYS A 106 -4.22 -1.57 2.74
CA LYS A 106 -4.05 -1.58 4.19
C LYS A 106 -4.75 -2.75 4.87
N LEU A 107 -5.89 -3.19 4.35
CA LEU A 107 -6.56 -4.38 4.88
C LEU A 107 -5.73 -5.64 4.62
N LEU A 108 -5.16 -5.80 3.42
CA LEU A 108 -4.31 -6.93 3.09
C LEU A 108 -3.04 -6.94 3.95
N VAL A 109 -2.25 -5.87 3.91
CA VAL A 109 -0.98 -5.76 4.62
C VAL A 109 -1.19 -5.81 6.13
N GLY A 110 -2.16 -5.05 6.65
CA GLY A 110 -2.45 -4.99 8.09
C GLY A 110 -2.93 -6.32 8.66
N THR A 111 -3.81 -7.03 7.94
CA THR A 111 -4.31 -8.34 8.39
C THR A 111 -3.21 -9.39 8.37
N VAL A 112 -2.42 -9.45 7.29
CA VAL A 112 -1.31 -10.41 7.19
C VAL A 112 -0.22 -10.10 8.22
N ALA A 113 0.12 -8.83 8.43
CA ALA A 113 1.04 -8.41 9.47
C ALA A 113 0.54 -8.84 10.85
N TYR A 114 -0.75 -8.63 11.16
CA TYR A 114 -1.33 -9.08 12.42
C TYR A 114 -1.20 -10.60 12.62
N ILE A 115 -1.56 -11.40 11.63
CA ILE A 115 -1.53 -12.87 11.75
C ILE A 115 -0.11 -13.40 11.92
N LEU A 116 0.82 -12.94 11.09
CA LEU A 116 2.16 -13.53 11.02
C LEU A 116 3.15 -12.90 11.99
N VAL A 117 3.22 -11.57 12.02
CA VAL A 117 4.24 -10.87 12.81
C VAL A 117 3.89 -10.96 14.29
N ALA A 118 2.61 -11.02 14.67
CA ALA A 118 2.25 -11.22 16.09
C ALA A 118 2.57 -12.64 16.57
N LYS A 119 2.58 -13.62 15.66
CA LYS A 119 2.87 -15.02 15.98
C LYS A 119 4.37 -15.34 15.96
N TYR A 120 5.11 -14.81 14.98
CA TYR A 120 6.51 -15.18 14.73
C TYR A 120 7.52 -14.12 15.13
N LEU A 121 7.09 -12.87 15.32
CA LEU A 121 7.93 -11.76 15.72
C LEU A 121 7.33 -11.08 16.97
N TYR A 122 7.88 -9.94 17.36
CA TYR A 122 7.46 -9.21 18.55
C TYR A 122 6.18 -8.44 18.28
N ALA A 123 5.17 -8.68 19.12
CA ALA A 123 3.85 -8.06 19.02
C ALA A 123 3.90 -6.52 19.01
N GLY A 124 4.92 -5.90 19.63
CA GLY A 124 5.06 -4.44 19.61
C GLY A 124 5.33 -3.86 18.22
N ILE A 125 5.97 -4.62 17.31
CA ILE A 125 6.15 -4.17 15.91
C ILE A 125 4.81 -4.12 15.19
N VAL A 126 3.97 -5.15 15.36
CA VAL A 126 2.63 -5.19 14.76
C VAL A 126 1.79 -4.03 15.25
N PHE A 127 1.78 -3.81 16.57
CA PHE A 127 1.05 -2.70 17.16
C PHE A 127 1.52 -1.37 16.58
N ALA A 128 2.84 -1.15 16.46
CA ALA A 128 3.39 0.06 15.86
C ALA A 128 3.00 0.22 14.38
N ILE A 129 3.02 -0.86 13.59
CA ILE A 129 2.61 -0.84 12.17
C ILE A 129 1.15 -0.40 12.04
N ILE A 130 0.25 -1.11 12.73
CA ILE A 130 -1.20 -0.85 12.68
C ILE A 130 -1.50 0.56 13.19
N PHE A 131 -0.86 0.97 14.28
CA PHE A 131 -1.05 2.29 14.87
C PHE A 131 -0.62 3.42 13.92
N LEU A 132 0.56 3.31 13.29
CA LEU A 132 1.02 4.32 12.33
C LEU A 132 0.18 4.33 11.05
N GLU A 133 -0.33 3.18 10.60
CA GLU A 133 -1.28 3.11 9.49
C GLU A 133 -2.60 3.78 9.81
N PHE A 134 -3.12 3.56 11.02
CA PHE A 134 -4.33 4.23 11.49
C PHE A 134 -4.14 5.75 11.52
N ILE A 135 -3.02 6.25 12.06
CA ILE A 135 -2.67 7.68 12.03
C ILE A 135 -2.58 8.19 10.58
N ALA A 136 -1.97 7.42 9.67
CA ALA A 136 -1.86 7.81 8.26
C ALA A 136 -3.23 7.89 7.56
N ILE A 137 -4.17 7.00 7.89
CA ILE A 137 -5.56 7.07 7.40
C ILE A 137 -6.23 8.33 7.96
N LEU A 138 -6.15 8.57 9.27
CA LEU A 138 -6.80 9.71 9.91
C LEU A 138 -6.28 11.05 9.39
N THR A 139 -4.96 11.20 9.27
CA THR A 139 -4.35 12.43 8.73
C THR A 139 -4.74 12.64 7.27
N GLY A 140 -4.77 11.57 6.46
CA GLY A 140 -5.24 11.62 5.08
C GLY A 140 -6.72 12.04 4.98
N TRP A 141 -7.59 11.45 5.80
CA TRP A 141 -9.02 11.78 5.84
C TRP A 141 -9.25 13.22 6.28
N TYR A 142 -8.59 13.67 7.35
CA TYR A 142 -8.68 15.05 7.85
C TYR A 142 -8.23 16.08 6.82
N ARG A 143 -7.15 15.80 6.07
CA ARG A 143 -6.68 16.67 4.98
C ARG A 143 -7.66 16.71 3.81
N LYS A 144 -8.20 15.55 3.40
CA LYS A 144 -9.24 15.46 2.37
C LYS A 144 -10.47 16.29 2.74
N ALA A 145 -10.90 16.23 4.00
CA ALA A 145 -12.02 17.03 4.52
C ALA A 145 -11.76 18.55 4.45
N ARG A 146 -10.49 18.98 4.51
CA ARG A 146 -10.07 20.38 4.32
C ARG A 146 -9.74 20.76 2.88
N GLY A 147 -9.97 19.87 1.91
CA GLY A 147 -9.66 20.10 0.50
C GLY A 147 -8.17 20.13 0.18
N ILE A 148 -7.31 19.66 1.10
CA ILE A 148 -5.87 19.49 0.86
C ILE A 148 -5.68 18.15 0.16
N ILE A 149 -5.09 18.19 -1.03
CA ILE A 149 -4.91 16.99 -1.84
C ILE A 149 -3.62 16.31 -1.41
N VAL A 150 -3.76 15.09 -0.89
CA VAL A 150 -2.65 14.26 -0.45
C VAL A 150 -2.09 13.54 -1.67
N GLN A 151 -0.96 14.01 -2.17
CA GLN A 151 -0.25 13.33 -3.25
C GLN A 151 0.57 12.15 -2.69
N ALA A 152 0.70 11.10 -3.50
CA ALA A 152 1.53 9.96 -3.17
C ALA A 152 3.00 10.38 -3.04
N ASN A 153 3.57 10.13 -1.88
CA ASN A 153 4.93 10.52 -1.56
C ASN A 153 5.89 9.31 -1.66
N ILE A 154 7.14 9.58 -2.06
CA ILE A 154 8.22 8.60 -2.19
C ILE A 154 8.42 7.83 -0.88
N TRP A 155 8.41 8.50 0.28
CA TRP A 155 8.59 7.84 1.57
C TRP A 155 7.47 6.83 1.89
N GLY A 156 6.23 7.15 1.50
CA GLY A 156 5.09 6.24 1.61
C GLY A 156 5.23 5.01 0.71
N LYS A 157 5.73 5.18 -0.52
CA LYS A 157 6.01 4.06 -1.44
C LYS A 157 7.13 3.17 -0.91
N ILE A 158 8.22 3.75 -0.41
CA ILE A 158 9.34 2.99 0.17
C ILE A 158 8.86 2.19 1.39
N LYS A 159 8.10 2.83 2.30
CA LYS A 159 7.47 2.15 3.43
C LYS A 159 6.70 0.91 2.98
N LEU A 160 5.77 1.07 2.04
CA LEU A 160 4.90 -0.01 1.58
C LEU A 160 5.72 -1.17 1.01
N ASN A 161 6.69 -0.88 0.14
CA ASN A 161 7.57 -1.89 -0.43
C ASN A 161 8.35 -2.66 0.65
N LEU A 162 8.86 -1.96 1.67
CA LEU A 162 9.56 -2.58 2.79
C LEU A 162 8.62 -3.46 3.63
N GLN A 163 7.38 -3.03 3.89
CA GLN A 163 6.40 -3.84 4.63
C GLN A 163 6.03 -5.11 3.88
N VAL A 164 5.65 -4.99 2.59
CA VAL A 164 5.29 -6.14 1.76
C VAL A 164 6.47 -7.11 1.64
N THR A 165 7.68 -6.60 1.41
CA THR A 165 8.89 -7.43 1.35
C THR A 165 9.17 -8.10 2.70
N GLY A 166 9.08 -7.37 3.80
CA GLY A 166 9.27 -7.92 5.14
C GLY A 166 8.30 -9.07 5.44
N ILE A 167 7.01 -8.90 5.11
CA ILE A 167 5.99 -9.94 5.25
C ILE A 167 6.30 -11.16 4.37
N CYS A 168 6.70 -10.96 3.11
CA CYS A 168 7.14 -12.07 2.25
C CYS A 168 8.31 -12.83 2.86
N VAL A 169 9.28 -12.14 3.44
CA VAL A 169 10.42 -12.78 4.11
C VAL A 169 9.99 -13.55 5.36
N VAL A 170 9.03 -13.04 6.15
CA VAL A 170 8.43 -13.82 7.26
C VAL A 170 7.83 -15.12 6.73
N LEU A 171 7.02 -15.04 5.66
CA LEU A 171 6.38 -16.22 5.06
C LEU A 171 7.40 -17.25 4.55
N LEU A 172 8.49 -16.79 3.93
CA LEU A 172 9.60 -17.66 3.53
C LEU A 172 10.30 -18.29 4.73
N GLY A 173 10.47 -17.56 5.83
CA GLY A 173 11.02 -18.09 7.08
C GLY A 173 10.14 -19.19 7.69
N VAL A 174 8.82 -19.00 7.65
CA VAL A 174 7.85 -19.98 8.15
C VAL A 174 7.82 -21.23 7.26
N TRP A 175 7.88 -21.06 5.94
CA TRP A 175 7.86 -22.19 5.00
C TRP A 175 9.19 -22.95 4.93
N GLY A 176 10.32 -22.24 4.96
CA GLY A 176 11.67 -22.80 4.79
C GLY A 176 12.45 -23.06 6.09
N GLY A 177 11.94 -22.65 7.25
CA GLY A 177 12.51 -22.95 8.56
C GLY A 177 13.82 -22.21 8.93
N GLY A 178 14.24 -21.19 8.15
CA GLY A 178 15.49 -20.48 8.38
C GLY A 178 15.36 -19.31 9.36
N ALA A 179 16.06 -19.36 10.51
CA ALA A 179 16.09 -18.26 11.48
C ALA A 179 16.57 -16.92 10.89
N ILE A 180 17.44 -16.98 9.88
CA ILE A 180 17.94 -15.80 9.17
C ILE A 180 16.82 -14.98 8.52
N PHE A 181 15.76 -15.64 8.04
CA PHE A 181 14.63 -14.95 7.42
C PHE A 181 13.89 -14.08 8.44
N PHE A 182 13.65 -14.56 9.66
CA PHE A 182 13.01 -13.75 10.70
C PHE A 182 13.86 -12.54 11.09
N THR A 183 15.18 -12.69 11.18
CA THR A 183 16.10 -11.58 11.43
C THR A 183 16.07 -10.53 10.32
N VAL A 184 16.11 -10.96 9.05
CA VAL A 184 16.03 -10.04 7.90
C VAL A 184 14.66 -9.35 7.86
N ALA A 185 13.58 -10.10 8.06
CA ALA A 185 12.22 -9.55 8.11
C ALA A 185 12.08 -8.50 9.22
N TRP A 186 12.65 -8.76 10.40
CA TRP A 186 12.65 -7.83 11.51
C TRP A 186 13.28 -6.48 11.14
N TRP A 187 14.46 -6.49 10.54
CA TRP A 187 15.13 -5.27 10.08
C TRP A 187 14.35 -4.54 8.99
N LEU A 188 13.76 -5.27 8.04
CA LEU A 188 12.92 -4.68 7.00
C LEU A 188 11.68 -3.99 7.58
N LEU A 189 11.00 -4.63 8.55
CA LEU A 189 9.81 -4.07 9.18
C LEU A 189 10.15 -2.85 10.04
N ILE A 190 11.27 -2.88 10.80
CA ILE A 190 11.74 -1.69 11.53
C ILE A 190 12.08 -0.56 10.56
N ALA A 191 12.79 -0.83 9.47
CA ALA A 191 13.06 0.17 8.45
C ALA A 191 11.73 0.75 7.93
N SER A 192 10.75 -0.09 7.62
CA SER A 192 9.43 0.37 7.17
C SER A 192 8.74 1.30 8.17
N LEU A 193 8.85 1.03 9.47
CA LEU A 193 8.32 1.90 10.53
C LEU A 193 9.00 3.27 10.54
N LEU A 194 10.33 3.30 10.40
CA LEU A 194 11.08 4.56 10.29
C LEU A 194 10.61 5.38 9.08
N PHE A 195 10.48 4.76 7.91
CA PHE A 195 9.95 5.41 6.71
C PHE A 195 8.50 5.87 6.89
N SER A 196 7.69 5.12 7.65
CA SER A 196 6.32 5.52 8.00
C SER A 196 6.30 6.79 8.84
N VAL A 197 7.18 6.89 9.85
CA VAL A 197 7.30 8.10 10.69
C VAL A 197 7.78 9.28 9.86
N ILE A 198 8.81 9.11 9.02
CA ILE A 198 9.29 10.16 8.12
C ILE A 198 8.17 10.63 7.20
N SER A 199 7.43 9.71 6.59
CA SER A 199 6.30 10.06 5.73
C SER A 199 5.22 10.84 6.48
N LEU A 200 4.93 10.47 7.74
CA LEU A 200 3.96 11.19 8.57
C LEU A 200 4.46 12.57 8.97
N VAL A 201 5.73 12.74 9.33
CA VAL A 201 6.27 14.04 9.74
C VAL A 201 6.36 14.99 8.54
N THR A 202 6.84 14.51 7.40
CA THR A 202 7.06 15.37 6.23
C THR A 202 5.76 15.66 5.46
N TYR A 203 4.78 14.74 5.48
CA TYR A 203 3.56 14.87 4.65
C TYR A 203 2.24 14.65 5.41
N GLY A 204 2.27 14.09 6.61
CA GLY A 204 1.09 13.81 7.44
C GLY A 204 0.74 14.93 8.45
N ILE A 205 1.73 15.69 8.93
CA ILE A 205 1.53 16.90 9.76
C ILE A 205 1.38 18.11 8.85
#